data_AF-A0AAW2GXN2-F1
#
_entry.id   AF-A0AAW2GXN2-F1
#
_cell.length_a   1.000
_cell.length_b   1.000
_cell.length_c   1.000
_cell.angle_alpha   90.00
_cell.angle_beta   90.00
_cell.angle_gamma   90.00
#
_symmetry.space_group_name_H-M   'P 1'
#
loop_
_entity.id
_entity.type
_entity.pdbx_description
1 polymer ?
#
loop_
_entity_poly.entity_id
_entity_poly.type
_entity_poly.pdbx_seq_one_letter_code
_entity_poly.pdbx_strand_id
1 'polypeptide(L)'
;MTSAEHFISLITITSAKKLATALVICFIIYHGVIHLIYGSDSCKWLLTEGRYKGDKEWQPYGCMMHHYTQTDSRRCMRYLAFMGHHNHFVFTGDARVRQLYKSFVSQFMIDGKASDLTELPENSDLGFNDGQLKLNVQFLWRPGLDNSMIADFRGWMKTDAPSVIVAGSAAAMVLANNNSDTQLYSEYSTGLIRLVQPIDFLAKKGSQFLWLLQDPVLKERLPVQLMSLDNKQINLCNKAAKKILSHSEARIWQSSKLVGMGVLEQSPDGYLASPLSLRHKVQILLNTYCNDHMNFDDGSCCSYPESATTLQLLSLSALALFLTIGGGIWLYRKLCKYRSEISYSHVTTEEVEDKEETGTSEVIQVKQPEVQDFYTLITSLALFSIILAYFYLCDRTNFFMKENKYYSEFSFWLPLGYILALGLFFTEDRERGPRVLNREQTDEWRGLMQAVVLIYHVTGAKNVLPIYMYLRLINSAYLFLSGYGHFYYFWQTGDVSLVRFARVMFRLNLLTVSLCLCMNRPYQFYHFVPLVSFWFLVIYFLAWLPPRIYSGSLAEYGPRALLYFALKLIGLVSIITILYMSERRCSLKKYLLRDRGKRYL
;
A
#
# COMPACT_ATOMS: atom_id res chain seq x y z
N MET A 1 -12.68 -22.68 -39.84
CA MET A 1 -12.26 -21.68 -38.84
C MET A 1 -10.90 -21.14 -39.23
N THR A 2 -10.81 -19.83 -39.46
CA THR A 2 -9.52 -19.16 -39.66
C THR A 2 -8.71 -19.16 -38.35
N SER A 3 -7.39 -18.98 -38.42
CA SER A 3 -6.53 -18.84 -37.23
C SER A 3 -7.04 -17.71 -36.29
N ALA A 4 -7.60 -16.64 -36.86
CA ALA A 4 -8.22 -15.55 -36.13
C ALA A 4 -9.52 -15.96 -35.40
N GLU A 5 -10.40 -16.72 -36.05
CA GLU A 5 -11.63 -17.24 -35.42
C GLU A 5 -11.35 -18.23 -34.30
N HIS A 6 -10.31 -19.05 -34.45
CA HIS A 6 -9.83 -19.94 -33.38
C HIS A 6 -9.20 -19.16 -32.22
N PHE A 7 -8.50 -18.06 -32.51
CA PHE A 7 -7.99 -17.19 -31.44
C PHE A 7 -9.12 -16.49 -30.69
N ILE A 8 -10.13 -15.97 -31.39
CA ILE A 8 -11.30 -15.33 -30.79
C ILE A 8 -12.10 -16.33 -29.94
N SER A 9 -12.26 -17.58 -30.40
CA SER A 9 -12.96 -18.62 -29.62
C SER A 9 -12.23 -19.03 -28.34
N LEU A 10 -10.91 -18.77 -28.24
CA LEU A 10 -10.13 -18.97 -27.01
C LEU A 10 -10.27 -17.81 -26.02
N ILE A 11 -10.69 -16.61 -26.45
CA ILE A 11 -10.94 -15.44 -25.60
C ILE A 11 -12.30 -15.61 -24.90
N THR A 12 -12.33 -16.52 -23.94
CA THR A 12 -13.50 -16.73 -23.07
C THR A 12 -13.23 -16.22 -21.66
N ILE A 13 -14.30 -15.91 -20.92
CA ILE A 13 -14.23 -15.58 -19.49
C ILE A 13 -13.51 -16.69 -18.71
N THR A 14 -13.73 -17.95 -19.09
CA THR A 14 -13.09 -19.10 -18.45
C THR A 14 -11.59 -19.13 -18.70
N SER A 15 -11.15 -18.86 -19.94
CA SER A 15 -9.73 -18.72 -20.27
C SER A 15 -9.08 -17.56 -19.50
N ALA A 16 -9.75 -16.40 -19.43
CA ALA A 16 -9.27 -15.24 -18.69
C ALA A 16 -9.12 -15.53 -17.18
N LYS A 17 -10.08 -16.23 -16.57
CA LYS A 17 -10.00 -16.65 -15.17
C LYS A 17 -8.83 -17.62 -14.92
N LYS A 18 -8.60 -18.58 -15.83
CA LYS A 18 -7.47 -19.51 -15.74
C LYS A 18 -6.14 -18.77 -15.85
N LEU A 19 -6.01 -17.87 -16.82
CA LEU A 19 -4.81 -17.04 -17.01
C LEU A 19 -4.56 -16.16 -15.79
N ALA A 20 -5.57 -15.47 -15.26
CA ALA A 20 -5.45 -14.65 -14.06
C ALA A 20 -5.00 -15.48 -12.85
N THR A 21 -5.55 -16.68 -12.67
CA THR A 21 -5.16 -17.59 -11.59
C THR A 21 -3.71 -18.03 -11.74
N ALA A 22 -3.28 -18.39 -12.96
CA ALA A 22 -1.89 -18.75 -13.24
C ALA A 22 -0.94 -17.59 -12.96
N LEU A 23 -1.28 -16.36 -13.38
CA LEU A 23 -0.49 -15.16 -13.11
C LEU A 23 -0.33 -14.92 -11.60
N VAL A 24 -1.42 -15.00 -10.82
CA VAL A 24 -1.35 -14.83 -9.36
C VAL A 24 -0.41 -15.86 -8.73
N ILE A 25 -0.50 -17.14 -9.13
CA ILE A 25 0.39 -18.19 -8.62
C ILE A 25 1.85 -17.90 -9.00
N CYS A 26 2.12 -17.52 -10.25
CA CYS A 26 3.47 -17.14 -10.70
C CYS A 26 4.04 -15.97 -9.89
N PHE A 27 3.24 -14.94 -9.62
CA PHE A 27 3.66 -13.81 -8.78
C PHE A 27 3.95 -14.24 -7.35
N ILE A 28 3.11 -15.11 -6.76
CA ILE A 28 3.37 -15.64 -5.42
C ILE A 28 4.69 -16.40 -5.37
N ILE A 29 4.95 -17.29 -6.34
CA ILE A 29 6.20 -18.04 -6.40
C ILE A 29 7.40 -17.11 -6.58
N TYR A 30 7.31 -16.16 -7.52
CA TYR A 30 8.37 -15.20 -7.80
C TYR A 30 8.75 -14.36 -6.57
N HIS A 31 7.76 -13.77 -5.90
CA HIS A 31 8.00 -13.01 -4.67
C HIS A 31 8.48 -13.92 -3.52
N GLY A 32 7.98 -15.14 -3.43
CA GLY A 32 8.47 -16.14 -2.48
C GLY A 32 9.97 -16.41 -2.64
N VAL A 33 10.44 -16.60 -3.87
CA VAL A 33 11.87 -16.78 -4.17
C VAL A 33 12.68 -15.54 -3.80
N ILE A 34 12.18 -14.34 -4.10
CA ILE A 34 12.85 -13.09 -3.71
C ILE A 34 13.03 -13.00 -2.20
N HIS A 35 11.98 -13.28 -1.43
CA HIS A 35 12.02 -13.23 0.03
C HIS A 35 12.98 -14.27 0.62
N LEU A 36 13.08 -15.46 0.00
CA LEU A 36 14.05 -16.48 0.41
C LEU A 36 15.50 -16.06 0.15
N ILE A 37 15.78 -15.32 -0.93
CA ILE A 37 17.15 -14.92 -1.30
C ILE A 37 17.58 -13.64 -0.56
N TYR A 38 16.72 -12.63 -0.49
CA TYR A 38 17.09 -11.29 -0.04
C TYR A 38 16.58 -10.92 1.36
N GLY A 39 15.60 -11.68 1.87
CA GLY A 39 14.90 -11.42 3.13
C GLY A 39 13.68 -10.50 2.98
N SER A 40 12.86 -10.45 4.02
CA SER A 40 11.58 -9.72 4.06
C SER A 40 11.62 -8.38 4.81
N ASP A 41 12.80 -7.96 5.25
CA ASP A 41 12.96 -6.74 6.05
C ASP A 41 12.83 -5.47 5.19
N SER A 42 11.69 -4.78 5.32
CA SER A 42 11.40 -3.53 4.60
C SER A 42 12.40 -2.43 4.90
N CYS A 43 13.08 -2.48 6.04
CA CYS A 43 14.08 -1.49 6.42
C CYS A 43 15.40 -1.68 5.69
N LYS A 44 15.79 -2.94 5.47
CA LYS A 44 16.91 -3.27 4.58
C LYS A 44 16.64 -2.76 3.17
N TRP A 45 15.44 -3.02 2.63
CA TRP A 45 15.06 -2.58 1.28
C TRP A 45 15.10 -1.06 1.10
N LEU A 46 14.64 -0.29 2.10
CA LEU A 46 14.72 1.18 2.12
C LEU A 46 16.16 1.71 1.99
N LEU A 47 17.12 1.02 2.61
CA LEU A 47 18.52 1.42 2.63
C LEU A 47 19.33 0.90 1.44
N THR A 48 18.83 -0.06 0.67
CA THR A 48 19.60 -0.70 -0.42
C THR A 48 19.35 -0.09 -1.80
N GLU A 49 18.10 -0.04 -2.24
CA GLU A 49 17.76 0.23 -3.65
C GLU A 49 16.52 1.12 -3.81
N GLY A 50 16.42 1.76 -4.97
CA GLY A 50 15.28 2.59 -5.34
C GLY A 50 15.53 3.34 -6.65
N ARG A 51 14.58 4.18 -7.04
CA ARG A 51 14.65 5.02 -8.24
C ARG A 51 13.97 6.36 -8.04
N TYR A 52 14.33 7.32 -8.89
CA TYR A 52 13.52 8.52 -9.06
C TYR A 52 12.33 8.23 -9.97
N LYS A 53 11.16 8.70 -9.53
CA LYS A 53 9.95 8.73 -10.35
C LYS A 53 9.96 9.95 -11.28
N GLY A 54 9.00 10.03 -12.20
CA GLY A 54 8.88 11.14 -13.16
C GLY A 54 8.67 12.53 -12.51
N ASP A 55 8.19 12.57 -11.27
CA ASP A 55 8.02 13.76 -10.43
C ASP A 55 9.30 14.15 -9.65
N LYS A 56 10.44 13.47 -9.88
CA LYS A 56 11.70 13.63 -9.15
C LYS A 56 11.61 13.31 -7.64
N GLU A 57 10.56 12.59 -7.23
CA GLU A 57 10.49 12.00 -5.89
C GLU A 57 11.21 10.66 -5.85
N TRP A 58 11.94 10.42 -4.76
CA TRP A 58 12.64 9.15 -4.54
C TRP A 58 11.65 8.07 -4.11
N GLN A 59 11.75 6.89 -4.72
CA GLN A 59 10.93 5.73 -4.40
C GLN A 59 11.83 4.51 -4.13
N PRO A 60 11.91 4.01 -2.89
CA PRO A 60 12.61 2.77 -2.60
C PRO A 60 11.87 1.57 -3.22
N TYR A 61 12.60 0.50 -3.51
CA TYR A 61 11.96 -0.74 -3.93
C TYR A 61 11.42 -1.51 -2.74
N GLY A 62 10.26 -2.14 -2.90
CA GLY A 62 9.68 -3.04 -1.90
C GLY A 62 8.82 -2.40 -0.81
N CYS A 63 8.91 -1.09 -0.57
CA CYS A 63 8.14 -0.42 0.48
C CYS A 63 7.74 1.02 0.13
N MET A 64 6.75 1.55 0.85
CA MET A 64 6.26 2.91 0.72
C MET A 64 6.84 3.81 1.81
N MET A 65 7.42 4.94 1.44
CA MET A 65 7.86 5.95 2.42
C MET A 65 6.70 6.89 2.76
N HIS A 66 6.57 7.21 4.04
CA HIS A 66 5.75 8.33 4.50
C HIS A 66 6.51 9.64 4.28
N HIS A 67 5.80 10.70 3.87
CA HIS A 67 6.37 12.02 3.74
C HIS A 67 6.30 12.79 5.06
N TYR A 68 7.42 12.83 5.79
CA TYR A 68 7.50 13.53 7.07
C TYR A 68 7.50 15.04 6.90
N THR A 69 6.43 15.68 7.36
CA THR A 69 6.42 17.13 7.58
C THR A 69 7.22 17.50 8.83
N GLN A 70 7.53 18.78 9.01
CA GLN A 70 8.18 19.25 10.25
C GLN A 70 7.33 18.93 11.49
N THR A 71 6.00 19.04 11.37
CA THR A 71 5.07 18.69 12.45
C THR A 71 5.10 17.20 12.77
N ASP A 72 5.14 16.33 11.76
CA ASP A 72 5.19 14.87 11.96
C ASP A 72 6.52 14.44 12.58
N SER A 73 7.62 15.04 12.12
CA SER A 73 8.98 14.78 12.62
C SER A 73 9.08 15.13 14.11
N ARG A 74 8.60 16.31 14.51
CA ARG A 74 8.57 16.74 15.91
C ARG A 74 7.62 15.87 16.76
N ARG A 75 6.49 15.44 16.19
CA ARG A 75 5.54 14.54 16.86
C ARG A 75 6.19 13.19 17.15
N CYS A 76 6.92 12.61 16.19
CA CYS A 76 7.68 11.38 16.39
C CYS A 76 8.68 11.51 17.56
N MET A 77 9.53 12.54 17.55
CA MET A 77 10.53 12.72 18.61
C MET A 77 9.89 12.84 20.00
N ARG A 78 8.79 13.59 20.12
CA ARG A 78 8.04 13.71 21.39
C ARG A 78 7.45 12.37 21.84
N TYR A 79 6.88 11.61 20.91
CA TYR A 79 6.29 10.31 21.22
C TYR A 79 7.36 9.34 21.74
N LEU A 80 8.51 9.27 21.08
CA LEU A 80 9.64 8.45 21.51
C LEU A 80 10.20 8.88 22.86
N ALA A 81 10.35 10.19 23.07
CA ALA A 81 10.79 10.75 24.34
C ALA A 81 9.83 10.46 25.50
N PHE A 82 8.52 10.39 25.21
CA PHE A 82 7.48 10.00 26.17
C PHE A 82 7.56 8.51 26.52
N MET A 83 7.84 7.65 25.53
CA MET A 83 8.06 6.22 25.70
C MET A 83 9.40 5.87 26.37
N GLY A 84 10.19 6.87 26.76
CA GLY A 84 11.47 6.69 27.48
C GLY A 84 12.69 6.55 26.57
N HIS A 85 12.56 6.70 25.25
CA HIS A 85 13.70 6.70 24.34
C HIS A 85 14.46 8.04 24.42
N HIS A 86 15.78 7.97 24.41
CA HIS A 86 16.63 9.14 24.23
C HIS A 86 16.83 9.39 22.73
N ASN A 87 16.48 10.57 22.22
CA ASN A 87 16.67 10.89 20.81
C ASN A 87 18.07 11.48 20.62
N HIS A 88 19.10 10.63 20.62
CA HIS A 88 20.49 11.05 20.47
C HIS A 88 21.05 10.63 19.10
N PHE A 89 21.29 11.59 18.23
CA PHE A 89 21.82 11.40 16.88
C PHE A 89 23.25 11.94 16.78
N VAL A 90 24.16 11.17 16.20
CA VAL A 90 25.53 11.62 15.91
C VAL A 90 25.84 11.44 14.44
N PHE A 91 26.27 12.52 13.79
CA PHE A 91 26.75 12.54 12.42
C PHE A 91 28.28 12.70 12.46
N THR A 92 29.04 11.78 11.86
CA THR A 92 30.51 11.83 11.88
C THR A 92 31.08 11.65 10.48
N GLY A 93 31.94 12.58 10.05
CA GLY A 93 32.48 12.50 8.69
C GLY A 93 33.02 13.80 8.13
N ASP A 94 32.92 13.92 6.80
CA ASP A 94 33.38 15.07 6.02
C ASP A 94 32.27 16.10 5.77
N ALA A 95 32.53 17.05 4.86
CA ALA A 95 31.61 18.12 4.52
C ALA A 95 30.24 17.65 4.01
N ARG A 96 30.13 16.49 3.34
CA ARG A 96 28.84 15.95 2.88
C ARG A 96 27.99 15.47 4.05
N VAL A 97 28.61 14.82 5.03
CA VAL A 97 27.93 14.41 6.27
C VAL A 97 27.52 15.65 7.08
N ARG A 98 28.35 16.70 7.09
CA ARG A 98 27.99 17.99 7.68
C ARG A 98 26.76 18.62 7.03
N GLN A 99 26.65 18.58 5.70
CA GLN A 99 25.45 19.06 4.99
C GLN A 99 24.20 18.27 5.37
N LEU A 100 24.31 16.94 5.48
CA LEU A 100 23.20 16.10 5.92
C LEU A 100 22.77 16.43 7.35
N TYR A 101 23.71 16.65 8.27
CA TYR A 101 23.41 17.13 9.61
C TYR A 101 22.63 18.45 9.59
N LYS A 102 23.11 19.46 8.85
CA LYS A 102 22.42 20.76 8.76
C LYS A 102 20.99 20.61 8.21
N SER A 103 20.81 19.80 7.17
CA SER A 103 19.49 19.53 6.58
C SER A 103 18.59 18.70 7.50
N PHE A 104 19.16 17.85 8.36
CA PHE A 104 18.40 17.08 9.34
C PHE A 104 17.91 18.00 10.47
N VAL A 105 18.78 18.86 11.00
CA VAL A 105 18.41 19.83 12.04
C VAL A 105 17.34 20.81 11.54
N SER A 106 17.44 21.28 10.28
CA SER A 106 16.45 22.20 9.71
C SER A 106 15.03 21.60 9.63
N GLN A 107 14.89 20.27 9.62
CA GLN A 107 13.59 19.60 9.69
C GLN A 107 12.86 19.84 11.03
N PHE A 108 13.58 20.15 12.10
CA PHE A 108 13.02 20.35 13.43
C PHE A 108 12.88 21.82 13.84
N MET A 109 13.46 22.74 13.07
CA MET A 109 13.42 24.19 13.32
C MET A 109 12.14 24.80 12.73
N ILE A 110 11.30 25.42 13.58
CA ILE A 110 10.03 26.07 13.18
C ILE A 110 10.21 27.58 12.93
N ASP A 111 11.03 28.26 13.74
CA ASP A 111 11.03 29.74 13.83
C ASP A 111 12.35 30.37 13.39
N GLY A 112 12.76 30.22 12.13
CA GLY A 112 13.72 31.13 11.47
C GLY A 112 15.12 31.28 12.07
N LYS A 113 15.47 30.63 13.19
CA LYS A 113 16.81 30.59 13.78
C LYS A 113 17.73 29.65 13.01
N ALA A 114 17.74 29.77 11.68
CA ALA A 114 18.77 29.16 10.84
C ALA A 114 20.15 29.84 11.06
N SER A 115 20.16 31.02 11.69
CA SER A 115 21.34 31.88 11.89
C SER A 115 22.43 31.26 12.77
N ASP A 116 22.12 30.36 13.72
CA ASP A 116 23.14 29.76 14.61
C ASP A 116 23.94 28.61 13.95
N LEU A 117 23.54 28.11 12.77
CA LEU A 117 24.28 27.05 12.06
C LEU A 117 25.34 27.58 11.08
N THR A 118 25.49 28.90 11.00
CA THR A 118 26.31 29.61 10.01
C THR A 118 27.54 30.32 10.57
N GLU A 119 27.72 30.41 11.89
CA GLU A 119 28.83 31.20 12.47
C GLU A 119 30.08 30.39 12.85
N LEU A 120 30.02 29.05 12.76
CA LEU A 120 31.13 28.18 13.18
C LEU A 120 32.03 27.74 12.00
N PRO A 121 33.36 27.70 12.19
CA PRO A 121 34.33 27.31 11.15
C PRO A 121 33.96 26.01 10.43
N GLU A 122 34.33 25.88 9.15
CA GLU A 122 33.99 24.72 8.30
C GLU A 122 34.54 23.36 8.81
N ASN A 123 35.51 23.37 9.73
CA ASN A 123 36.15 22.17 10.27
C ASN A 123 35.89 21.94 11.76
N SER A 124 34.77 22.46 12.29
CA SER A 124 34.42 22.37 13.71
C SER A 124 33.27 21.40 13.97
N ASP A 125 33.28 20.80 15.16
CA ASP A 125 32.19 19.99 15.68
C ASP A 125 30.97 20.89 15.99
N LEU A 126 29.75 20.40 15.73
CA LEU A 126 28.50 21.14 15.96
C LEU A 126 27.58 20.36 16.88
N GLY A 127 26.72 21.06 17.62
CA GLY A 127 25.69 20.45 18.44
C GLY A 127 24.37 21.20 18.33
N PHE A 128 23.27 20.47 18.36
CA PHE A 128 21.91 20.98 18.41
C PHE A 128 21.13 20.21 19.48
N ASN A 129 20.55 20.93 20.43
CA ASN A 129 19.77 20.32 21.51
C ASN A 129 18.40 21.01 21.62
N ASP A 130 17.32 20.23 21.53
CA ASP A 130 15.95 20.65 21.77
C ASP A 130 15.40 19.92 23.00
N GLY A 131 15.34 20.65 24.12
CA GLY A 131 14.86 20.12 25.40
C GLY A 131 13.39 19.70 25.38
N GLN A 132 12.54 20.30 24.53
CA GLN A 132 11.13 19.91 24.42
C GLN A 132 10.96 18.56 23.71
N LEU A 133 11.84 18.28 22.75
CA LEU A 133 11.85 17.01 22.01
C LEU A 133 12.73 15.93 22.68
N LYS A 134 13.47 16.31 23.73
CA LYS A 134 14.62 15.56 24.27
C LYS A 134 15.55 15.06 23.14
N LEU A 135 15.78 15.94 22.16
CA LEU A 135 16.53 15.64 20.95
C LEU A 135 17.92 16.27 21.05
N ASN A 136 18.95 15.44 21.04
CA ASN A 136 20.35 15.86 20.94
C ASN A 136 20.92 15.37 19.61
N VAL A 137 21.38 16.29 18.77
CA VAL A 137 21.99 15.99 17.47
C VAL A 137 23.39 16.59 17.47
N GLN A 138 24.40 15.78 17.20
CA GLN A 138 25.79 16.22 17.16
C GLN A 138 26.40 15.93 15.79
N PHE A 139 27.31 16.80 15.38
CA PHE A 139 28.18 16.59 14.23
C PHE A 139 29.64 16.61 14.67
N LEU A 140 30.38 15.56 14.34
CA LEU A 140 31.81 15.42 14.59
C LEU A 140 32.57 15.51 13.26
N TRP A 141 33.46 16.49 13.16
CA TRP A 141 34.30 16.69 11.99
C TRP A 141 35.44 15.66 11.98
N ARG A 142 35.25 14.60 11.20
CA ARG A 142 36.19 13.47 11.07
C ARG A 142 36.35 13.13 9.58
N PRO A 143 37.15 13.91 8.84
CA PRO A 143 37.21 13.81 7.38
C PRO A 143 37.91 12.53 6.88
N GLY A 144 38.64 11.82 7.75
CA GLY A 144 39.30 10.55 7.46
C GLY A 144 39.02 9.47 8.51
N LEU A 145 39.33 8.22 8.17
CA LEU A 145 39.21 7.05 9.03
C LEU A 145 40.45 6.91 9.93
N ASP A 146 40.69 7.90 10.78
CA ASP A 146 41.88 7.98 11.61
C ASP A 146 41.63 7.58 13.08
N ASN A 147 42.65 7.74 13.93
CA ASN A 147 42.55 7.44 15.35
C ASN A 147 41.52 8.32 16.08
N SER A 148 41.19 9.51 15.57
CA SER A 148 40.22 10.41 16.19
C SER A 148 38.81 9.86 16.07
N MET A 149 38.40 9.44 14.86
CA MET A 149 37.11 8.77 14.65
C MET A 149 37.04 7.50 15.51
N ILE A 150 38.08 6.67 15.50
CA ILE A 150 38.07 5.41 16.29
C ILE A 150 37.98 5.69 17.80
N ALA A 151 38.59 6.76 18.29
CA ALA A 151 38.53 7.16 19.70
C ALA A 151 37.11 7.54 20.11
N ASP A 152 36.36 8.26 19.26
CA ASP A 152 34.97 8.64 19.53
C ASP A 152 34.10 7.39 19.75
N PHE A 153 34.21 6.40 18.85
CA PHE A 153 33.45 5.15 18.95
C PHE A 153 33.82 4.33 20.18
N ARG A 154 35.11 4.26 20.51
CA ARG A 154 35.59 3.59 21.74
C ARG A 154 35.16 4.34 23.00
N GLY A 155 34.99 5.66 22.94
CA GLY A 155 34.42 6.47 24.01
C GLY A 155 32.99 6.03 24.33
N TRP A 156 32.14 5.92 23.32
CA TRP A 156 30.75 5.48 23.45
C TRP A 156 30.58 4.03 23.91
N MET A 157 31.61 3.20 23.75
CA MET A 157 31.59 1.86 24.38
C MET A 157 31.58 1.97 25.91
N LYS A 158 32.20 3.00 26.49
CA LYS A 158 32.31 3.21 27.94
C LYS A 158 31.18 4.08 28.51
N THR A 159 30.71 5.06 27.75
CA THR A 159 29.66 6.00 28.16
C THR A 159 28.28 5.58 27.64
N ASP A 160 27.31 6.47 27.79
CA ASP A 160 26.02 6.38 27.10
C ASP A 160 26.24 6.42 25.59
N ALA A 161 25.62 5.47 24.89
CA ALA A 161 25.76 5.31 23.46
C ALA A 161 24.70 6.16 22.73
N PRO A 162 25.03 6.77 21.58
CA PRO A 162 24.03 7.43 20.74
C PRO A 162 22.99 6.44 20.22
N SER A 163 21.76 6.89 20.02
CA SER A 163 20.67 6.06 19.49
C SER A 163 20.87 5.78 18.00
N VAL A 164 21.34 6.78 17.25
CA VAL A 164 21.66 6.64 15.82
C VAL A 164 23.00 7.31 15.52
N ILE A 165 23.87 6.57 14.83
CA ILE A 165 25.17 7.04 14.38
C ILE A 165 25.18 6.99 12.85
N VAL A 166 25.33 8.14 12.19
CA VAL A 166 25.46 8.26 10.74
C VAL A 166 26.91 8.62 10.42
N ALA A 167 27.64 7.69 9.82
CA ALA A 167 29.06 7.85 9.55
C ALA A 167 29.38 7.76 8.06
N GLY A 168 30.31 8.58 7.58
CA GLY A 168 30.80 8.47 6.21
C GLY A 168 31.92 9.45 5.91
N SER A 169 33.00 8.96 5.33
CA SER A 169 34.14 9.78 4.94
C SER A 169 34.94 9.06 3.87
N ALA A 170 35.31 9.74 2.78
CA ALA A 170 36.30 9.20 1.84
C ALA A 170 37.13 10.27 1.14
N ALA A 171 36.60 11.48 0.97
CA ALA A 171 37.26 12.51 0.17
C ALA A 171 38.69 12.79 0.62
N ALA A 172 38.93 12.98 1.93
CA ALA A 172 40.27 13.25 2.44
C ALA A 172 41.25 12.08 2.22
N MET A 173 40.78 10.83 2.37
CA MET A 173 41.60 9.63 2.15
C MET A 173 41.98 9.48 0.66
N VAL A 174 41.05 9.80 -0.24
CA VAL A 174 41.30 9.81 -1.69
C VAL A 174 42.32 10.89 -2.05
N LEU A 175 42.17 12.10 -1.52
CA LEU A 175 43.11 13.20 -1.76
C LEU A 175 44.52 12.89 -1.24
N ALA A 176 44.62 12.22 -0.08
CA ALA A 176 45.91 11.80 0.48
C ALA A 176 46.61 10.70 -0.35
N ASN A 177 45.84 9.82 -1.00
CA ASN A 177 46.34 8.65 -1.73
C ASN A 177 46.12 8.74 -3.25
N ASN A 178 46.09 9.95 -3.81
CA ASN A 178 45.72 10.20 -5.21
C ASN A 178 46.52 9.35 -6.23
N ASN A 179 47.76 8.98 -5.90
CA ASN A 179 48.67 8.31 -6.83
C ASN A 179 48.57 6.77 -6.83
N SER A 180 47.89 6.13 -5.86
CA SER A 180 47.91 4.67 -5.70
C SER A 180 46.58 4.09 -5.22
N ASP A 181 45.86 3.42 -6.15
CA ASP A 181 44.60 2.73 -5.84
C ASP A 181 44.79 1.59 -4.82
N THR A 182 45.92 0.87 -4.87
CA THR A 182 46.20 -0.25 -3.98
C THR A 182 46.45 0.21 -2.55
N GLN A 183 47.21 1.30 -2.39
CA GLN A 183 47.46 1.89 -1.09
C GLN A 183 46.18 2.49 -0.50
N LEU A 184 45.41 3.24 -1.31
CA LEU A 184 44.11 3.77 -0.91
C LEU A 184 43.19 2.65 -0.39
N TYR A 185 43.06 1.55 -1.13
CA TYR A 185 42.21 0.43 -0.70
C TYR A 185 42.69 -0.17 0.63
N SER A 186 44.00 -0.37 0.79
CA SER A 186 44.59 -0.98 1.98
C SER A 186 44.41 -0.11 3.23
N GLU A 187 44.75 1.18 3.14
CA GLU A 187 44.62 2.13 4.26
C GLU A 187 43.15 2.32 4.66
N TYR A 188 42.28 2.53 3.67
CA TYR A 188 40.85 2.69 3.90
C TYR A 188 40.22 1.43 4.51
N SER A 189 40.61 0.25 4.01
CA SER A 189 40.15 -1.03 4.57
C SER A 189 40.61 -1.22 6.01
N THR A 190 41.85 -0.88 6.32
CA THR A 190 42.39 -0.98 7.68
C THR A 190 41.63 -0.06 8.64
N GLY A 191 41.33 1.17 8.22
CA GLY A 191 40.49 2.10 8.99
C GLY A 191 39.10 1.53 9.28
N LEU A 192 38.43 0.97 8.27
CA LEU A 192 37.12 0.34 8.42
C LEU A 192 37.13 -0.88 9.35
N ILE A 193 38.13 -1.76 9.22
CA ILE A 193 38.26 -2.96 10.07
C ILE A 193 38.35 -2.56 11.55
N ARG A 194 39.06 -1.47 11.87
CA ARG A 194 39.18 -0.98 13.25
C ARG A 194 37.87 -0.45 13.84
N LEU A 195 36.88 -0.13 13.00
CA LEU A 195 35.54 0.30 13.42
C LEU A 195 34.59 -0.88 13.66
N VAL A 196 34.81 -2.05 13.06
CA VAL A 196 33.90 -3.21 13.15
C VAL A 196 33.61 -3.60 14.60
N GLN A 197 34.64 -3.81 15.41
CA GLN A 197 34.45 -4.21 16.81
C GLN A 197 33.68 -3.15 17.64
N PRO A 198 34.03 -1.85 17.60
CA PRO A 198 33.21 -0.83 18.24
C PRO A 198 31.76 -0.79 17.75
N ILE A 199 31.53 -0.92 16.44
CA ILE A 199 30.17 -0.91 15.86
C ILE A 199 29.34 -2.06 16.42
N ASP A 200 29.85 -3.29 16.39
CA ASP A 200 29.12 -4.46 16.88
C ASP A 200 28.80 -4.36 18.38
N PHE A 201 29.70 -3.77 19.16
CA PHE A 201 29.46 -3.53 20.57
C PHE A 201 28.36 -2.49 20.81
N LEU A 202 28.35 -1.39 20.06
CA LEU A 202 27.33 -0.35 20.15
C LEU A 202 25.96 -0.85 19.66
N ALA A 203 25.93 -1.67 18.61
CA ALA A 203 24.71 -2.32 18.14
C ALA A 203 24.06 -3.18 19.23
N LYS A 204 24.86 -3.94 19.99
CA LYS A 204 24.35 -4.71 21.15
C LYS A 204 23.81 -3.84 22.29
N LYS A 205 24.27 -2.60 22.42
CA LYS A 205 23.69 -1.60 23.34
C LYS A 205 22.40 -0.96 22.82
N GLY A 206 21.98 -1.28 21.60
CA GLY A 206 20.78 -0.72 20.96
C GLY A 206 21.05 0.49 20.06
N SER A 207 22.31 0.85 19.78
CA SER A 207 22.64 1.92 18.84
C SER A 207 22.51 1.46 17.39
N GLN A 208 21.85 2.24 16.55
CA GLN A 208 21.78 1.97 15.11
C GLN A 208 22.94 2.66 14.37
N PHE A 209 23.79 1.88 13.71
CA PHE A 209 24.89 2.41 12.90
C PHE A 209 24.56 2.39 11.40
N LEU A 210 24.61 3.57 10.77
CA LEU A 210 24.38 3.77 9.33
C LEU A 210 25.68 4.24 8.66
N TRP A 211 26.22 3.45 7.75
CA TRP A 211 27.37 3.86 6.93
C TRP A 211 26.92 4.47 5.59
N LEU A 212 27.17 5.76 5.41
CA LEU A 212 26.83 6.52 4.22
C LEU A 212 27.79 6.19 3.07
N LEU A 213 27.29 5.52 2.03
CA LEU A 213 28.05 5.38 0.80
C LEU A 213 28.21 6.74 0.11
N GLN A 214 29.39 6.95 -0.45
CA GLN A 214 29.82 8.21 -1.01
C GLN A 214 29.21 8.41 -2.39
N ASP A 215 28.56 9.56 -2.58
CA ASP A 215 27.99 10.00 -3.85
C ASP A 215 29.13 10.20 -4.88
N PRO A 216 28.88 10.02 -6.19
CA PRO A 216 29.86 10.44 -7.19
C PRO A 216 30.08 11.96 -7.17
N VAL A 217 31.10 12.40 -7.89
CA VAL A 217 31.43 13.81 -8.12
C VAL A 217 31.27 14.18 -9.60
N LEU A 218 30.89 15.43 -9.86
CA LEU A 218 30.84 16.01 -11.21
C LEU A 218 32.13 16.82 -11.46
N LYS A 219 33.08 16.22 -12.18
CA LYS A 219 34.44 16.77 -12.37
C LYS A 219 34.46 18.20 -12.93
N GLU A 220 33.51 18.53 -13.80
CA GLU A 220 33.43 19.83 -14.48
C GLU A 220 33.19 21.02 -13.55
N ARG A 221 32.62 20.80 -12.36
CA ARG A 221 32.27 21.87 -11.41
C ARG A 221 33.09 21.85 -10.13
N LEU A 222 34.04 20.91 -10.00
CA LEU A 222 34.80 20.72 -8.76
C LEU A 222 35.63 21.95 -8.39
N PRO A 223 35.67 22.33 -7.10
CA PRO A 223 36.61 23.32 -6.59
C PRO A 223 38.06 22.90 -6.86
N VAL A 224 38.95 23.89 -6.97
CA VAL A 224 40.38 23.67 -7.29
C VAL A 224 41.04 22.68 -6.31
N GLN A 225 40.68 22.76 -5.03
CA GLN A 225 41.21 21.90 -3.97
C GLN A 225 40.79 20.43 -4.11
N LEU A 226 39.68 20.17 -4.82
CA LEU A 226 39.06 18.85 -4.98
C LEU A 226 39.21 18.30 -6.40
N MET A 227 39.90 19.01 -7.30
CA MET A 227 40.05 18.63 -8.72
C MET A 227 40.66 17.24 -8.92
N SER A 228 41.48 16.77 -7.99
CA SER A 228 42.09 15.43 -8.03
C SER A 228 41.13 14.31 -7.66
N LEU A 229 39.92 14.59 -7.15
CA LEU A 229 38.95 13.54 -6.80
C LEU A 229 38.47 12.79 -8.05
N ASP A 230 38.66 11.48 -8.03
CA ASP A 230 38.17 10.59 -9.09
C ASP A 230 37.04 9.66 -8.63
N ASN A 231 36.03 9.50 -9.50
CA ASN A 231 34.90 8.62 -9.26
C ASN A 231 35.32 7.14 -9.16
N LYS A 232 36.42 6.73 -9.82
CA LYS A 232 36.97 5.38 -9.70
C LYS A 232 37.43 5.11 -8.26
N GLN A 233 38.16 6.04 -7.67
CA GLN A 233 38.68 5.94 -6.30
C GLN A 233 37.56 6.02 -5.25
N ILE A 234 36.55 6.87 -5.47
CA ILE A 234 35.34 6.91 -4.63
C ILE A 234 34.60 5.56 -4.68
N ASN A 235 34.46 4.97 -5.87
CA ASN A 235 33.85 3.64 -6.01
C ASN A 235 34.68 2.53 -5.35
N LEU A 236 36.00 2.64 -5.38
CA LEU A 236 36.91 1.74 -4.68
C LEU A 236 36.67 1.78 -3.15
N CYS A 237 36.56 2.98 -2.58
CA CYS A 237 36.24 3.18 -1.16
C CYS A 237 34.84 2.63 -0.82
N ASN A 238 33.84 2.90 -1.65
CA ASN A 238 32.49 2.35 -1.47
C ASN A 238 32.48 0.81 -1.52
N LYS A 239 33.28 0.20 -2.41
CA LYS A 239 33.43 -1.26 -2.51
C LYS A 239 34.09 -1.84 -1.26
N ALA A 240 35.12 -1.18 -0.74
CA ALA A 240 35.77 -1.55 0.52
C ALA A 240 34.78 -1.50 1.69
N ALA A 241 34.06 -0.39 1.84
CA ALA A 241 33.04 -0.22 2.87
C ALA A 241 31.96 -1.31 2.80
N LYS A 242 31.40 -1.54 1.61
CA LYS A 242 30.38 -2.59 1.41
C LYS A 242 30.90 -3.98 1.76
N LYS A 243 32.14 -4.32 1.39
CA LYS A 243 32.72 -5.65 1.65
C LYS A 243 33.04 -5.88 3.13
N ILE A 244 33.57 -4.87 3.82
CA ILE A 244 34.07 -5.02 5.20
C ILE A 244 32.91 -4.92 6.19
N LEU A 245 32.10 -3.87 6.06
CA LEU A 245 31.03 -3.59 7.03
C LEU A 245 29.81 -4.50 6.84
N SER A 246 29.63 -5.15 5.68
CA SER A 246 28.53 -6.14 5.52
C SER A 246 28.64 -7.35 6.43
N HIS A 247 29.82 -7.60 7.00
CA HIS A 247 30.06 -8.67 7.96
C HIS A 247 29.94 -8.22 9.42
N SER A 248 29.50 -6.98 9.65
CA SER A 248 29.26 -6.39 10.97
C SER A 248 27.78 -6.05 11.12
N GLU A 249 27.38 -5.60 12.32
CA GLU A 249 26.02 -5.10 12.59
C GLU A 249 25.75 -3.71 11.95
N ALA A 250 26.72 -3.17 11.20
CA ALA A 250 26.56 -1.93 10.43
C ALA A 250 25.53 -2.08 9.31
N ARG A 251 24.59 -1.13 9.21
CA ARG A 251 23.71 -1.03 8.05
C ARG A 251 24.34 -0.11 6.99
N ILE A 252 24.61 -0.67 5.82
CA ILE A 252 25.12 0.09 4.67
C ILE A 252 23.98 0.89 4.03
N TRP A 253 24.10 2.20 3.99
CA TRP A 253 23.12 3.08 3.36
C TRP A 253 23.46 3.29 1.87
N GLN A 254 23.14 2.28 1.07
CA GLN A 254 23.40 2.26 -0.37
C GLN A 254 22.43 3.16 -1.17
N SER A 255 21.18 3.28 -0.74
CA SER A 255 20.18 4.12 -1.40
C SER A 255 20.58 5.60 -1.36
N SER A 256 21.32 6.07 -0.35
CA SER A 256 21.88 7.43 -0.32
C SER A 256 22.72 7.75 -1.55
N LYS A 257 23.61 6.83 -1.97
CA LYS A 257 24.44 7.01 -3.17
C LYS A 257 23.56 7.15 -4.41
N LEU A 258 22.53 6.32 -4.54
CA LEU A 258 21.62 6.33 -5.69
C LEU A 258 20.78 7.62 -5.73
N VAL A 259 20.33 8.10 -4.58
CA VAL A 259 19.66 9.40 -4.41
C VAL A 259 20.57 10.52 -4.89
N GLY A 260 21.85 10.54 -4.48
CA GLY A 260 22.83 11.52 -4.94
C GLY A 260 23.13 11.42 -6.44
N MET A 261 23.29 10.21 -6.96
CA MET A 261 23.52 9.94 -8.38
C MET A 261 22.41 10.49 -9.28
N GLY A 262 21.13 10.26 -8.92
CA GLY A 262 20.00 10.62 -9.77
C GLY A 262 19.74 12.13 -9.93
N VAL A 263 20.36 12.96 -9.09
CA VAL A 263 20.27 14.44 -9.15
C VAL A 263 21.64 15.10 -9.11
N LEU A 264 22.68 14.39 -9.56
CA LEU A 264 24.07 14.85 -9.51
C LEU A 264 24.29 16.19 -10.23
N GLU A 265 23.60 16.41 -11.34
CA GLU A 265 23.69 17.65 -12.14
C GLU A 265 23.21 18.90 -11.39
N GLN A 266 22.42 18.73 -10.31
CA GLN A 266 21.93 19.79 -9.45
C GLN A 266 22.88 20.10 -8.27
N SER A 267 24.06 19.47 -8.23
CA SER A 267 25.10 19.78 -7.26
C SER A 267 25.62 21.21 -7.45
N PRO A 268 25.79 21.99 -6.36
CA PRO A 268 26.23 23.39 -6.45
C PRO A 268 27.67 23.54 -6.94
N ASP A 269 28.58 22.65 -6.54
CA ASP A 269 30.02 22.68 -6.85
C ASP A 269 30.54 21.32 -7.37
N GLY A 270 29.65 20.41 -7.74
CA GLY A 270 30.02 19.07 -8.21
C GLY A 270 30.51 18.09 -7.14
N TYR A 271 30.78 18.54 -5.90
CA TYR A 271 31.11 17.66 -4.77
C TYR A 271 29.98 17.61 -3.75
N LEU A 272 29.44 18.74 -3.33
CA LEU A 272 28.38 18.84 -2.34
C LEU A 272 27.06 18.27 -2.85
N ALA A 273 26.23 17.76 -1.93
CA ALA A 273 24.95 17.19 -2.29
C ALA A 273 23.94 18.31 -2.64
N SER A 274 23.08 18.04 -3.62
CA SER A 274 21.99 18.97 -3.96
C SER A 274 20.96 19.06 -2.82
N PRO A 275 20.26 20.19 -2.65
CA PRO A 275 19.22 20.33 -1.63
C PRO A 275 18.11 19.27 -1.72
N LEU A 276 17.76 18.84 -2.95
CA LEU A 276 16.78 17.79 -3.19
C LEU A 276 17.28 16.42 -2.70
N SER A 277 18.55 16.09 -2.98
CA SER A 277 19.20 14.87 -2.48
C SER A 277 19.23 14.85 -0.95
N LEU A 278 19.61 15.97 -0.32
CA LEU A 278 19.63 16.10 1.15
C LEU A 278 18.24 15.91 1.76
N ARG A 279 17.20 16.53 1.18
CA ARG A 279 15.81 16.34 1.61
C ARG A 279 15.41 14.87 1.56
N HIS A 280 15.68 14.16 0.46
CA HIS A 280 15.34 12.74 0.33
C HIS A 280 16.13 11.86 1.31
N LYS A 281 17.41 12.15 1.55
CA LYS A 281 18.21 11.45 2.57
C LYS A 281 17.65 11.64 3.97
N VAL A 282 17.23 12.86 4.32
CA VAL A 282 16.54 13.13 5.60
C VAL A 282 15.23 12.37 5.72
N GLN A 283 14.43 12.32 4.65
CA GLN A 283 13.18 11.54 4.62
C GLN A 283 13.44 10.04 4.85
N ILE A 284 14.45 9.47 4.20
CA ILE A 284 14.85 8.07 4.41
C ILE A 284 15.27 7.84 5.88
N LEU A 285 16.06 8.74 6.46
CA LEU A 285 16.50 8.63 7.84
C LEU A 285 15.33 8.66 8.84
N LEU A 286 14.37 9.57 8.63
CA LEU A 286 13.16 9.66 9.45
C LEU A 286 12.28 8.43 9.29
N ASN A 287 12.08 7.94 8.06
CA ASN A 287 11.34 6.71 7.83
C ASN A 287 12.02 5.51 8.51
N THR A 288 13.36 5.50 8.58
CA THR A 288 14.12 4.44 9.26
C THR A 288 13.91 4.45 10.77
N TYR A 289 13.82 5.63 11.39
CA TYR A 289 13.75 5.76 12.85
C TYR A 289 12.33 5.86 13.41
N CYS A 290 11.39 6.49 12.68
CA CYS A 290 10.08 6.86 13.20
C CYS A 290 8.93 5.94 12.76
N ASN A 291 9.01 5.28 11.60
CA ASN A 291 7.84 4.63 11.00
C ASN A 291 7.23 3.53 11.86
N ASP A 292 8.07 2.75 12.54
CA ASP A 292 7.62 1.67 13.41
C ASP A 292 6.72 2.14 14.56
N HIS A 293 6.88 3.40 14.97
CA HIS A 293 6.22 3.96 16.14
C HIS A 293 5.02 4.86 15.81
N MET A 294 4.94 5.38 14.58
CA MET A 294 3.96 6.39 14.21
C MET A 294 2.72 5.83 13.53
N ASN A 295 2.78 4.60 13.03
CA ASN A 295 1.69 3.86 12.40
C ASN A 295 0.91 4.69 11.35
N PHE A 296 1.63 5.21 10.37
CA PHE A 296 1.05 5.96 9.26
C PHE A 296 0.45 5.01 8.21
N ASP A 297 -0.75 5.33 7.70
CA ASP A 297 -1.43 4.49 6.70
C ASP A 297 -0.78 4.53 5.31
N ASP A 298 0.07 5.53 5.02
CA ASP A 298 0.77 5.72 3.75
C ASP A 298 2.25 5.30 3.77
N GLY A 299 2.78 4.90 4.92
CA GLY A 299 4.15 4.42 5.09
C GLY A 299 4.21 2.94 5.44
N SER A 300 5.03 2.15 4.74
CA SER A 300 5.26 0.73 5.03
C SER A 300 6.74 0.35 5.18
N CYS A 301 7.66 1.26 4.88
CA CYS A 301 9.10 1.04 5.10
C CYS A 301 9.44 1.06 6.60
N CYS A 302 10.30 0.16 7.09
CA CYS A 302 10.72 0.10 8.49
C CYS A 302 9.55 0.13 9.50
N SER A 303 8.43 -0.52 9.16
CA SER A 303 7.27 -0.68 10.03
C SER A 303 6.98 -2.16 10.17
N TYR A 304 6.99 -2.66 11.40
CA TYR A 304 6.62 -4.03 11.69
C TYR A 304 5.09 -4.17 11.72
N PRO A 305 4.54 -5.31 11.27
CA PRO A 305 3.10 -5.52 11.27
C PRO A 305 2.55 -5.44 12.70
N GLU A 306 1.46 -4.70 12.86
CA GLU A 306 0.72 -4.63 14.12
C GLU A 306 0.37 -6.03 14.64
N SER A 307 0.40 -6.20 15.96
CA SER A 307 -0.10 -7.43 16.59
C SER A 307 -1.57 -7.65 16.24
N ALA A 308 -1.90 -8.84 15.75
CA ALA A 308 -3.28 -9.18 15.38
C ALA A 308 -4.23 -9.07 16.58
N THR A 309 -5.38 -8.43 16.38
CA THR A 309 -6.40 -8.33 17.44
C THR A 309 -7.08 -9.67 17.68
N THR A 310 -7.69 -9.84 18.86
CA THR A 310 -8.44 -11.06 19.20
C THR A 310 -9.55 -11.37 18.20
N LEU A 311 -10.29 -10.34 17.76
CA LEU A 311 -11.34 -10.46 16.75
C LEU A 311 -10.77 -10.91 15.40
N GLN A 312 -9.65 -10.33 14.99
CA GLN A 312 -8.97 -10.69 13.75
C GLN A 312 -8.48 -12.14 13.79
N LEU A 313 -7.87 -12.56 14.90
CA LEU A 313 -7.42 -13.94 15.11
C LEU A 313 -8.58 -14.94 15.04
N LEU A 314 -9.70 -14.64 15.70
CA LEU A 314 -10.91 -15.46 15.61
C LEU A 314 -11.42 -15.56 14.18
N SER A 315 -11.49 -14.43 13.46
CA SER A 315 -11.94 -14.42 12.06
C SER A 315 -11.04 -15.24 11.14
N LEU A 316 -9.72 -15.09 11.26
CA LEU A 316 -8.74 -15.85 10.48
C LEU A 316 -8.78 -17.35 10.83
N SER A 317 -9.00 -17.70 12.10
CA SER A 317 -9.16 -19.09 12.52
C SER A 317 -10.42 -19.75 11.93
N ALA A 318 -11.53 -19.03 11.85
CA ALA A 318 -12.76 -19.50 11.22
C ALA A 318 -12.58 -19.71 9.70
N LEU A 319 -11.91 -18.78 9.02
CA LEU A 319 -11.56 -18.92 7.60
C LEU A 319 -10.63 -20.12 7.37
N ALA A 320 -9.62 -20.31 8.22
CA ALA A 320 -8.72 -21.46 8.16
C ALA A 320 -9.49 -22.79 8.33
N LEU A 321 -10.45 -22.84 9.25
CA LEU A 321 -11.32 -24.01 9.43
C LEU A 321 -12.10 -24.33 8.14
N PHE A 322 -12.75 -23.34 7.52
CA PHE A 322 -13.47 -23.56 6.26
C PHE A 322 -12.56 -24.01 5.12
N LEU A 323 -11.33 -23.49 5.06
CA LEU A 323 -10.32 -23.95 4.11
C LEU A 323 -9.96 -25.42 4.33
N THR A 324 -9.72 -25.83 5.58
CA THR A 324 -9.36 -27.22 5.89
C THR A 324 -10.49 -28.20 5.64
N ILE A 325 -11.73 -27.85 6.02
CA ILE A 325 -12.90 -28.70 5.80
C ILE A 325 -13.20 -28.78 4.30
N GLY A 326 -13.23 -27.64 3.59
CA GLY A 326 -13.48 -27.62 2.15
C GLY A 326 -12.42 -28.38 1.35
N GLY A 327 -11.15 -28.22 1.71
CA GLY A 327 -10.04 -28.97 1.12
C GLY A 327 -10.13 -30.47 1.41
N GLY A 328 -10.47 -30.84 2.64
CA GLY A 328 -10.67 -32.23 3.05
C GLY A 328 -11.82 -32.91 2.30
N ILE A 329 -12.97 -32.25 2.18
CA ILE A 329 -14.12 -32.79 1.43
C ILE A 329 -13.81 -32.89 -0.07
N TRP A 330 -13.12 -31.89 -0.63
CA TRP A 330 -12.68 -31.93 -2.03
C TRP A 330 -11.72 -33.09 -2.28
N LEU A 331 -10.73 -33.29 -1.40
CA LEU A 331 -9.78 -34.39 -1.48
C LEU A 331 -10.47 -35.75 -1.32
N TYR A 332 -11.37 -35.88 -0.35
CA TYR A 332 -12.17 -37.08 -0.13
C TYR A 332 -12.98 -37.46 -1.37
N ARG A 333 -13.70 -36.51 -1.98
CA ARG A 333 -14.42 -36.76 -3.23
C ARG A 333 -13.50 -37.17 -4.38
N LYS A 334 -12.34 -36.51 -4.51
CA LYS A 334 -11.35 -36.87 -5.54
C LYS A 334 -10.80 -38.29 -5.34
N LEU A 335 -10.51 -38.67 -4.11
CA LEU A 335 -10.06 -40.01 -3.74
C LEU A 335 -11.16 -41.06 -3.94
N CYS A 336 -12.41 -40.77 -3.57
CA CYS A 336 -13.56 -41.64 -3.82
C CYS A 336 -13.82 -41.82 -5.31
N LYS A 337 -13.74 -40.75 -6.11
CA LYS A 337 -13.90 -40.84 -7.57
C LYS A 337 -12.77 -41.66 -8.20
N TYR A 338 -11.53 -41.45 -7.77
CA TYR A 338 -10.39 -42.26 -8.21
C TYR A 338 -10.53 -43.74 -7.82
N ARG A 339 -10.97 -44.04 -6.58
CA ARG A 339 -11.26 -45.41 -6.14
C ARG A 339 -12.43 -46.03 -6.91
N SER A 340 -13.46 -45.26 -7.22
CA SER A 340 -14.59 -45.71 -8.03
C SER A 340 -14.17 -45.99 -9.47
N GLU A 341 -13.38 -45.12 -10.10
CA GLU A 341 -12.82 -45.35 -11.45
C GLU A 341 -11.93 -46.61 -11.47
N ILE A 342 -11.12 -46.84 -10.44
CA ILE A 342 -10.37 -48.09 -10.27
C ILE A 342 -11.30 -49.30 -10.10
N SER A 343 -12.33 -49.20 -9.26
CA SER A 343 -13.28 -50.31 -9.02
C SER A 343 -14.10 -50.65 -10.28
N TYR A 344 -14.50 -49.66 -11.07
CA TYR A 344 -15.18 -49.88 -12.35
C TYR A 344 -14.28 -50.55 -13.39
N SER A 345 -12.98 -50.20 -13.43
CA SER A 345 -12.02 -50.89 -14.30
C SER A 345 -11.78 -52.35 -13.93
N HIS A 346 -11.94 -52.72 -12.65
CA HIS A 346 -11.88 -54.11 -12.20
C HIS A 346 -13.16 -54.90 -12.54
N VAL A 347 -14.35 -54.30 -12.41
CA VAL A 347 -15.63 -54.95 -12.76
C VAL A 347 -15.78 -55.16 -14.28
N THR A 348 -15.32 -54.24 -15.13
CA THR A 348 -15.32 -54.46 -16.60
C THR A 348 -14.34 -55.53 -17.06
N THR A 349 -13.44 -56.01 -16.19
CA THR A 349 -12.53 -57.13 -16.50
C THR A 349 -13.13 -58.48 -16.08
N GLU A 350 -14.07 -58.51 -15.12
CA GLU A 350 -14.78 -59.74 -14.70
C GLU A 350 -16.09 -59.98 -15.48
N GLU A 351 -16.76 -58.94 -16.01
CA GLU A 351 -18.03 -59.09 -16.75
C GLU A 351 -17.87 -59.56 -18.22
N VAL A 352 -16.65 -59.79 -18.73
CA VAL A 352 -16.44 -60.37 -20.07
C VAL A 352 -16.55 -61.90 -20.08
N GLU A 353 -16.67 -62.57 -18.94
CA GLU A 353 -16.69 -64.04 -18.87
C GLU A 353 -18.01 -64.71 -18.47
N ASP A 354 -19.10 -64.00 -18.14
CA ASP A 354 -20.37 -64.68 -17.81
C ASP A 354 -21.64 -64.01 -18.35
N LYS A 355 -22.11 -64.59 -19.47
CA LYS A 355 -23.50 -64.90 -19.86
C LYS A 355 -24.48 -63.82 -20.36
N GLU A 356 -24.95 -64.13 -21.57
CA GLU A 356 -26.28 -63.83 -22.11
C GLU A 356 -27.40 -64.15 -21.11
N GLU A 357 -28.31 -63.19 -20.89
CA GLU A 357 -29.78 -63.32 -20.97
C GLU A 357 -30.51 -62.32 -20.05
N THR A 358 -31.41 -61.55 -20.67
CA THR A 358 -32.68 -61.02 -20.14
C THR A 358 -32.70 -60.11 -18.90
N GLY A 359 -33.50 -59.03 -19.03
CA GLY A 359 -34.27 -58.51 -17.89
C GLY A 359 -33.91 -57.09 -17.45
N THR A 360 -34.84 -56.17 -17.76
CA THR A 360 -35.08 -54.88 -17.09
C THR A 360 -34.43 -54.72 -15.71
N SER A 361 -33.52 -53.75 -15.59
CA SER A 361 -33.12 -53.19 -14.29
C SER A 361 -33.40 -51.69 -14.30
N GLU A 362 -34.48 -51.32 -13.61
CA GLU A 362 -34.76 -49.94 -13.23
C GLU A 362 -33.57 -49.38 -12.46
N VAL A 363 -32.95 -48.33 -13.01
CA VAL A 363 -31.95 -47.55 -12.28
C VAL A 363 -32.70 -46.75 -11.22
N ILE A 364 -32.71 -47.26 -9.99
CA ILE A 364 -33.17 -46.54 -8.80
C ILE A 364 -32.29 -45.28 -8.66
N GLN A 365 -32.83 -44.13 -9.03
CA GLN A 365 -32.20 -42.84 -8.75
C GLN A 365 -32.24 -42.59 -7.23
N VAL A 366 -31.09 -42.77 -6.59
CA VAL A 366 -30.89 -42.43 -5.18
C VAL A 366 -31.03 -40.92 -4.98
N LYS A 367 -31.96 -40.55 -4.11
CA LYS A 367 -32.30 -39.20 -3.64
C LYS A 367 -31.05 -38.49 -3.09
N GLN A 368 -30.43 -37.58 -3.88
CA GLN A 368 -29.19 -36.85 -3.52
C GLN A 368 -29.26 -35.29 -3.50
N PRO A 369 -30.35 -34.61 -3.09
CA PRO A 369 -30.35 -33.14 -3.03
C PRO A 369 -29.57 -32.55 -1.82
N GLU A 370 -29.79 -33.04 -0.59
CA GLU A 370 -29.28 -32.36 0.63
C GLU A 370 -27.75 -32.41 0.80
N VAL A 371 -27.11 -33.53 0.41
CA VAL A 371 -25.65 -33.68 0.51
C VAL A 371 -24.91 -32.76 -0.48
N GLN A 372 -25.55 -32.42 -1.60
CA GLN A 372 -24.98 -31.55 -2.62
C GLN A 372 -25.03 -30.07 -2.21
N ASP A 373 -26.05 -29.66 -1.46
CA ASP A 373 -26.20 -28.29 -0.96
C ASP A 373 -25.14 -27.95 0.09
N PHE A 374 -24.88 -28.85 1.05
CA PHE A 374 -23.86 -28.65 2.07
C PHE A 374 -22.44 -28.61 1.46
N TYR A 375 -22.16 -29.49 0.50
CA TYR A 375 -20.90 -29.47 -0.26
C TYR A 375 -20.70 -28.12 -0.97
N THR A 376 -21.74 -27.64 -1.66
CA THR A 376 -21.69 -26.36 -2.39
C THR A 376 -21.45 -25.19 -1.45
N LEU A 377 -22.10 -25.18 -0.29
CA LEU A 377 -21.89 -24.15 0.74
C LEU A 377 -20.45 -24.15 1.26
N ILE A 378 -19.94 -25.30 1.71
CA ILE A 378 -18.60 -25.40 2.30
C ILE A 378 -17.51 -25.07 1.28
N THR A 379 -17.63 -25.55 0.04
CA THR A 379 -16.68 -25.21 -1.02
C THR A 379 -16.71 -23.73 -1.39
N SER A 380 -17.89 -23.10 -1.38
CA SER A 380 -18.02 -21.65 -1.60
C SER A 380 -17.39 -20.84 -0.47
N LEU A 381 -17.57 -21.26 0.79
CA LEU A 381 -16.94 -20.63 1.96
C LEU A 381 -15.42 -20.82 1.96
N ALA A 382 -14.94 -21.99 1.55
CA ALA A 382 -13.51 -22.24 1.37
C ALA A 382 -12.94 -21.30 0.29
N LEU A 383 -13.57 -21.21 -0.88
CA LEU A 383 -13.13 -20.31 -1.94
C LEU A 383 -13.15 -18.84 -1.52
N PHE A 384 -14.18 -18.41 -0.79
CA PHE A 384 -14.25 -17.08 -0.19
C PHE A 384 -13.10 -16.83 0.79
N SER A 385 -12.75 -17.84 1.61
CA SER A 385 -11.63 -17.79 2.54
C SER A 385 -10.28 -17.65 1.82
N ILE A 386 -10.08 -18.32 0.67
CA ILE A 386 -8.87 -18.15 -0.17
C ILE A 386 -8.76 -16.70 -0.65
N ILE A 387 -9.86 -16.10 -1.12
CA ILE A 387 -9.87 -14.72 -1.60
C ILE A 387 -9.51 -13.74 -0.47
N LEU A 388 -10.09 -13.91 0.71
CA LEU A 388 -9.77 -13.06 1.86
C LEU A 388 -8.34 -13.24 2.34
N ALA A 389 -7.82 -14.47 2.35
CA ALA A 389 -6.43 -14.75 2.66
C ALA A 389 -5.46 -14.09 1.66
N TYR A 390 -5.81 -14.10 0.36
CA TYR A 390 -5.05 -13.41 -0.67
C TYR A 390 -5.03 -11.89 -0.43
N PHE A 391 -6.18 -11.27 -0.13
CA PHE A 391 -6.21 -9.85 0.21
C PHE A 391 -5.40 -9.53 1.47
N TYR A 392 -5.45 -10.40 2.48
CA TYR A 392 -4.66 -10.24 3.70
C TYR A 392 -3.16 -10.29 3.40
N LEU A 393 -2.74 -11.23 2.56
CA LEU A 393 -1.36 -11.35 2.08
C LEU A 393 -0.92 -10.08 1.33
N CYS A 394 -1.74 -9.57 0.41
CA CYS A 394 -1.41 -8.38 -0.38
C CYS A 394 -1.30 -7.09 0.44
N ASP A 395 -2.18 -6.89 1.43
CA ASP A 395 -2.27 -5.63 2.15
C ASP A 395 -1.46 -5.63 3.45
N ARG A 396 -1.64 -6.65 4.30
CA ARG A 396 -1.10 -6.67 5.66
C ARG A 396 0.29 -7.28 5.80
N THR A 397 0.78 -7.95 4.77
CA THR A 397 2.15 -8.47 4.76
C THR A 397 3.05 -7.68 3.83
N ASN A 398 4.37 -7.81 4.02
CA ASN A 398 5.39 -7.25 3.12
C ASN A 398 5.77 -8.27 2.03
N PHE A 399 4.93 -9.27 1.78
CA PHE A 399 5.20 -10.33 0.80
C PHE A 399 5.25 -9.77 -0.63
N PHE A 400 4.27 -8.94 -0.99
CA PHE A 400 4.31 -8.20 -2.24
C PHE A 400 5.00 -6.85 -2.03
N MET A 401 5.76 -6.43 -3.04
CA MET A 401 6.42 -5.13 -3.04
C MET A 401 5.38 -4.02 -3.11
N LYS A 402 5.54 -2.99 -2.28
CA LYS A 402 4.65 -1.82 -2.22
C LYS A 402 5.36 -0.60 -2.83
N GLU A 403 4.60 0.25 -3.52
CA GLU A 403 5.11 1.46 -4.18
C GLU A 403 4.14 2.63 -3.97
N ASN A 404 4.68 3.85 -3.76
CA ASN A 404 3.83 5.03 -3.67
C ASN A 404 3.26 5.37 -5.04
N LYS A 405 1.94 5.50 -5.09
CA LYS A 405 1.20 5.90 -6.28
C LYS A 405 1.68 7.27 -6.75
N TYR A 406 1.92 7.40 -8.05
CA TYR A 406 2.23 8.68 -8.68
C TYR A 406 1.30 8.90 -9.86
N TYR A 407 0.82 10.14 -9.99
CA TYR A 407 -0.01 10.52 -11.11
C TYR A 407 0.90 10.88 -12.30
N SER A 408 0.59 10.30 -13.45
CA SER A 408 1.12 10.71 -14.75
C SER A 408 -0.03 10.71 -15.74
N GLU A 409 -0.04 11.72 -16.63
CA GLU A 409 -1.08 11.87 -17.64
C GLU A 409 -1.19 10.63 -18.53
N PHE A 410 -0.05 10.09 -18.98
CA PHE A 410 -0.03 8.88 -19.81
C PHE A 410 -0.55 7.65 -19.06
N SER A 411 -0.17 7.49 -17.80
CA SER A 411 -0.63 6.36 -16.98
C SER A 411 -2.14 6.41 -16.69
N PHE A 412 -2.75 7.59 -16.74
CA PHE A 412 -4.20 7.77 -16.54
C PHE A 412 -5.00 7.67 -17.85
N TRP A 413 -4.61 8.43 -18.87
CA TRP A 413 -5.39 8.54 -20.12
C TRP A 413 -5.26 7.31 -21.02
N LEU A 414 -4.13 6.61 -21.03
CA LEU A 414 -3.93 5.46 -21.91
C LEU A 414 -4.85 4.29 -21.54
N PRO A 415 -4.93 3.81 -20.27
CA PRO A 415 -5.89 2.77 -19.91
C PRO A 415 -7.34 3.19 -20.13
N LEU A 416 -7.68 4.45 -19.88
CA LEU A 416 -9.02 4.98 -20.12
C LEU A 416 -9.38 4.96 -21.61
N GLY A 417 -8.47 5.42 -22.47
CA GLY A 417 -8.63 5.36 -23.92
C GLY A 417 -8.73 3.93 -24.43
N TYR A 418 -7.97 3.00 -23.86
CA TYR A 418 -8.04 1.58 -24.20
C TYR A 418 -9.40 0.96 -23.88
N ILE A 419 -9.94 1.20 -22.68
CA ILE A 419 -11.26 0.69 -22.29
C ILE A 419 -12.36 1.29 -23.16
N LEU A 420 -12.27 2.58 -23.48
CA LEU A 420 -13.22 3.24 -24.36
C LEU A 420 -13.14 2.71 -25.79
N ALA A 421 -11.94 2.45 -26.32
CA ALA A 421 -11.75 1.83 -27.62
C ALA A 421 -12.32 0.40 -27.65
N LEU A 422 -12.06 -0.42 -26.64
CA LEU A 422 -12.65 -1.76 -26.53
C LEU A 422 -14.19 -1.68 -26.51
N GLY A 423 -14.76 -0.76 -25.73
CA GLY A 423 -16.21 -0.55 -25.69
C GLY A 423 -16.81 -0.11 -27.02
N LEU A 424 -16.08 0.66 -27.83
CA LEU A 424 -16.54 1.08 -29.17
C LEU A 424 -16.46 -0.04 -30.22
N PHE A 425 -15.42 -0.87 -30.18
CA PHE A 425 -15.19 -1.91 -31.21
C PHE A 425 -15.86 -3.25 -30.88
N PHE A 426 -16.12 -3.56 -29.62
CA PHE A 426 -16.75 -4.82 -29.18
C PHE A 426 -18.17 -4.56 -28.66
N THR A 427 -19.05 -4.06 -29.55
CA THR A 427 -20.47 -3.87 -29.25
C THR A 427 -21.27 -5.10 -29.69
N GLU A 428 -22.14 -5.61 -28.82
CA GLU A 428 -23.12 -6.66 -29.16
C GLU A 428 -24.43 -6.03 -29.64
N ASP A 429 -25.09 -6.69 -30.60
CA ASP A 429 -26.40 -6.28 -31.08
C ASP A 429 -27.47 -6.48 -29.98
N ARG A 430 -28.31 -5.45 -29.78
CA ARG A 430 -29.34 -5.43 -28.74
C ARG A 430 -30.36 -6.57 -28.88
N GLU A 431 -30.54 -7.35 -27.82
CA GLU A 431 -31.75 -8.16 -27.64
C GLU A 431 -32.90 -7.26 -27.10
N ARG A 432 -34.12 -7.53 -27.59
CA ARG A 432 -35.30 -6.64 -27.51
C ARG A 432 -35.61 -6.12 -26.09
N GLY A 433 -35.69 -4.79 -25.93
CA GLY A 433 -36.11 -4.11 -24.70
C GLY A 433 -36.45 -2.62 -24.89
N PRO A 434 -36.90 -1.88 -23.84
CA PRO A 434 -37.24 -0.46 -23.91
C PRO A 434 -36.13 0.41 -24.54
N ARG A 435 -36.44 1.61 -25.04
CA ARG A 435 -35.41 2.39 -25.76
C ARG A 435 -34.39 3.09 -24.85
N VAL A 436 -34.74 3.36 -23.58
CA VAL A 436 -33.97 4.21 -22.64
C VAL A 436 -33.80 3.51 -21.28
N LEU A 437 -32.56 3.49 -20.75
CA LEU A 437 -32.21 2.94 -19.42
C LEU A 437 -32.58 1.45 -19.24
N ASN A 438 -32.31 0.64 -20.26
CA ASN A 438 -32.42 -0.82 -20.13
C ASN A 438 -31.42 -1.38 -19.14
N ARG A 439 -31.73 -2.57 -18.61
CA ARG A 439 -30.86 -3.28 -17.66
C ARG A 439 -29.44 -3.45 -18.21
N GLU A 440 -29.32 -3.89 -19.45
CA GLU A 440 -28.03 -4.05 -20.15
C GLU A 440 -27.24 -2.74 -20.22
N GLN A 441 -27.88 -1.66 -20.67
CA GLN A 441 -27.27 -0.33 -20.73
C GLN A 441 -26.82 0.16 -19.34
N THR A 442 -27.64 -0.06 -18.30
CA THR A 442 -27.28 0.34 -16.94
C THR A 442 -26.15 -0.51 -16.36
N ASP A 443 -26.08 -1.80 -16.71
CA ASP A 443 -25.02 -2.69 -16.25
C ASP A 443 -23.69 -2.38 -16.97
N GLU A 444 -23.73 -2.07 -18.26
CA GLU A 444 -22.57 -1.58 -19.03
C GLU A 444 -22.04 -0.25 -18.46
N TRP A 445 -22.92 0.73 -18.22
CA TRP A 445 -22.56 2.01 -17.61
C TRP A 445 -21.94 1.80 -16.23
N ARG A 446 -22.51 0.93 -15.38
CA ARG A 446 -21.93 0.60 -14.07
C ARG A 446 -20.56 -0.05 -14.20
N GLY A 447 -20.35 -0.94 -15.18
CA GLY A 447 -19.06 -1.55 -15.47
C GLY A 447 -18.01 -0.52 -15.88
N LEU A 448 -18.35 0.39 -16.79
CA LEU A 448 -17.48 1.50 -17.19
C LEU A 448 -17.13 2.38 -15.99
N MET A 449 -18.10 2.74 -15.15
CA MET A 449 -17.87 3.53 -13.94
C MET A 449 -16.90 2.82 -12.99
N GLN A 450 -17.06 1.51 -12.77
CA GLN A 450 -16.15 0.72 -11.92
C GLN A 450 -14.72 0.70 -12.48
N ALA A 451 -14.55 0.57 -13.79
CA ALA A 451 -13.26 0.62 -14.44
C ALA A 451 -12.58 2.00 -14.28
N VAL A 452 -13.32 3.09 -14.48
CA VAL A 452 -12.81 4.46 -14.29
C VAL A 452 -12.40 4.69 -12.83
N VAL A 453 -13.22 4.24 -11.88
CA VAL A 453 -12.90 4.32 -10.44
C VAL A 453 -11.62 3.54 -10.10
N LEU A 454 -11.44 2.35 -10.70
CA LEU A 454 -10.24 1.55 -10.53
C LEU A 454 -8.99 2.27 -11.07
N ILE A 455 -9.05 2.78 -12.31
CA ILE A 455 -7.94 3.54 -12.93
C ILE A 455 -7.58 4.73 -12.06
N TYR A 456 -8.57 5.49 -11.60
CA TYR A 456 -8.36 6.64 -10.70
C TYR A 456 -7.60 6.25 -9.43
N HIS A 457 -7.99 5.16 -8.76
CA HIS A 457 -7.36 4.73 -7.51
C HIS A 457 -6.00 4.07 -7.70
N VAL A 458 -5.75 3.40 -8.83
CA VAL A 458 -4.43 2.79 -9.15
C VAL A 458 -3.42 3.87 -9.52
N THR A 459 -3.81 4.83 -10.36
CA THR A 459 -2.94 5.92 -10.82
C THR A 459 -2.73 7.03 -9.80
N GLY A 460 -3.46 7.02 -8.68
CA GLY A 460 -3.32 8.04 -7.65
C GLY A 460 -3.75 9.45 -8.10
N ALA A 461 -4.67 9.55 -9.07
CA ALA A 461 -5.16 10.81 -9.65
C ALA A 461 -5.96 11.71 -8.68
N LYS A 462 -5.98 11.38 -7.38
CA LYS A 462 -6.63 12.16 -6.31
C LYS A 462 -6.10 13.57 -6.16
N ASN A 463 -4.84 13.79 -6.53
CA ASN A 463 -4.16 15.09 -6.38
C ASN A 463 -4.60 16.08 -7.47
N VAL A 464 -5.26 15.63 -8.54
CA VAL A 464 -5.74 16.47 -9.64
C VAL A 464 -7.20 16.83 -9.40
N LEU A 465 -7.45 18.08 -9.03
CA LEU A 465 -8.79 18.56 -8.63
C LEU A 465 -9.89 18.32 -9.68
N PRO A 466 -9.69 18.63 -10.99
CA PRO A 466 -10.71 18.35 -11.99
C PRO A 466 -11.10 16.87 -12.06
N ILE A 467 -10.12 15.96 -12.12
CA ILE A 467 -10.36 14.51 -12.18
C ILE A 467 -11.13 14.04 -10.94
N TYR A 468 -10.75 14.54 -9.76
CA TYR A 468 -11.44 14.25 -8.51
C TYR A 468 -12.91 14.69 -8.53
N MET A 469 -13.20 15.88 -9.08
CA MET A 469 -14.58 16.36 -9.22
C MET A 469 -15.40 15.47 -10.15
N TYR A 470 -14.85 15.06 -11.30
CA TYR A 470 -15.52 14.13 -12.22
C TYR A 470 -15.78 12.77 -11.58
N LEU A 471 -14.83 12.24 -10.81
CA LEU A 471 -15.03 10.98 -10.10
C LEU A 471 -16.19 11.06 -9.09
N ARG A 472 -16.33 12.20 -8.39
CA ARG A 472 -17.48 12.40 -7.49
C ARG A 472 -18.81 12.40 -8.24
N LEU A 473 -18.85 12.96 -9.45
CA LEU A 473 -20.04 12.90 -10.31
C LEU A 473 -20.34 11.44 -10.74
N ILE A 474 -19.31 10.69 -11.15
CA ILE A 474 -19.43 9.27 -11.51
C ILE A 474 -19.97 8.43 -10.35
N ASN A 475 -19.41 8.58 -9.15
CA ASN A 475 -19.89 7.87 -7.97
C ASN A 475 -21.34 8.22 -7.62
N SER A 476 -21.73 9.49 -7.79
CA SER A 476 -23.11 9.93 -7.57
C SER A 476 -24.06 9.33 -8.61
N ALA A 477 -23.65 9.28 -9.88
CA ALA A 477 -24.41 8.65 -10.95
C ALA A 477 -24.56 7.13 -10.72
N TYR A 478 -23.53 6.46 -10.21
CA TYR A 478 -23.61 5.05 -9.83
C TYR A 478 -24.64 4.81 -8.73
N LEU A 479 -24.63 5.64 -7.67
CA LEU A 479 -25.62 5.56 -6.60
C LEU A 479 -27.04 5.79 -7.12
N PHE A 480 -27.22 6.75 -8.02
CA PHE A 480 -28.50 7.00 -8.67
C PHE A 480 -28.97 5.77 -9.48
N LEU A 481 -28.10 5.19 -10.31
CA LEU A 481 -28.43 3.99 -11.08
C LEU A 481 -28.75 2.79 -10.16
N SER A 482 -28.01 2.61 -9.07
CA SER A 482 -28.28 1.57 -8.07
C SER A 482 -29.66 1.75 -7.44
N GLY A 483 -29.97 2.96 -6.96
CA GLY A 483 -31.26 3.31 -6.40
C GLY A 483 -32.41 3.12 -7.40
N TYR A 484 -32.22 3.59 -8.64
CA TYR A 484 -33.19 3.43 -9.73
C TYR A 484 -33.50 1.96 -10.00
N GLY A 485 -32.51 1.07 -10.02
CA GLY A 485 -32.73 -0.36 -10.22
C GLY A 485 -33.57 -1.00 -9.11
N HIS A 486 -33.31 -0.63 -7.85
CA HIS A 486 -34.11 -1.11 -6.72
C HIS A 486 -35.54 -0.55 -6.77
N PHE A 487 -35.69 0.75 -7.02
CA PHE A 487 -36.98 1.41 -7.19
C PHE A 487 -37.80 0.78 -8.32
N TYR A 488 -37.21 0.61 -9.50
CA TYR A 488 -37.89 0.03 -10.67
C TYR A 488 -38.39 -1.39 -10.39
N TYR A 489 -37.61 -2.20 -9.67
CA TYR A 489 -38.09 -3.52 -9.24
C TYR A 489 -39.31 -3.39 -8.32
N PHE A 490 -39.25 -2.55 -7.29
CA PHE A 490 -40.39 -2.37 -6.37
C PHE A 490 -41.63 -1.88 -7.11
N TRP A 491 -41.42 -0.99 -8.08
CA TRP A 491 -42.45 -0.51 -8.97
C TRP A 491 -43.07 -1.62 -9.81
N GLN A 492 -42.28 -2.51 -10.41
CA GLN A 492 -42.83 -3.55 -11.30
C GLN A 492 -43.45 -4.73 -10.54
N THR A 493 -42.82 -5.18 -9.46
CA THR A 493 -43.21 -6.42 -8.76
C THR A 493 -44.09 -6.18 -7.54
N GLY A 494 -44.04 -5.00 -6.93
CA GLY A 494 -44.71 -4.72 -5.64
C GLY A 494 -44.14 -5.51 -4.44
N ASP A 495 -43.09 -6.30 -4.62
CA ASP A 495 -42.53 -7.16 -3.56
C ASP A 495 -41.60 -6.38 -2.61
N VAL A 496 -42.13 -6.10 -1.42
CA VAL A 496 -41.43 -5.43 -0.29
C VAL A 496 -41.18 -6.42 0.86
N SER A 497 -40.95 -7.69 0.56
CA SER A 497 -40.67 -8.73 1.58
C SER A 497 -39.40 -8.46 2.39
N LEU A 498 -39.43 -8.82 3.67
CA LEU A 498 -38.26 -8.78 4.55
C LEU A 498 -37.15 -9.75 4.10
N VAL A 499 -37.52 -10.86 3.46
CA VAL A 499 -36.56 -11.83 2.90
C VAL A 499 -35.71 -11.17 1.82
N ARG A 500 -36.34 -10.39 0.92
CA ARG A 500 -35.61 -9.67 -0.11
C ARG A 500 -34.72 -8.58 0.47
N PHE A 501 -35.21 -7.86 1.48
CA PHE A 501 -34.41 -6.89 2.22
C PHE A 501 -33.14 -7.54 2.78
N ALA A 502 -33.27 -8.66 3.51
CA ALA A 502 -32.13 -9.38 4.07
C ALA A 502 -31.16 -9.88 2.98
N ARG A 503 -31.67 -10.42 1.87
CA ARG A 503 -30.86 -10.91 0.74
C ARG A 503 -30.03 -9.79 0.10
N VAL A 504 -30.63 -8.62 -0.13
CA VAL A 504 -29.93 -7.47 -0.72
C VAL A 504 -28.89 -6.92 0.25
N MET A 505 -29.25 -6.72 1.52
CA MET A 505 -28.33 -6.23 2.54
C MET A 505 -27.13 -7.17 2.72
N PHE A 506 -27.37 -8.48 2.76
CA PHE A 506 -26.31 -9.48 2.82
C PHE A 506 -25.39 -9.40 1.60
N ARG A 507 -25.96 -9.40 0.38
CA ARG A 507 -25.19 -9.33 -0.87
C ARG A 507 -24.30 -8.10 -0.96
N LEU A 508 -24.79 -6.94 -0.52
CA LEU A 508 -24.04 -5.69 -0.54
C LEU A 508 -22.90 -5.67 0.48
N ASN A 509 -23.12 -6.26 1.67
CA ASN A 509 -22.23 -6.07 2.81
C ASN A 509 -21.29 -7.24 3.11
N LEU A 510 -21.56 -8.45 2.60
CA LEU A 510 -20.82 -9.66 2.95
C LEU A 510 -19.30 -9.48 2.79
N LEU A 511 -18.84 -9.00 1.63
CA LEU A 511 -17.42 -8.82 1.35
C LEU A 511 -16.82 -7.74 2.25
N THR A 512 -17.48 -6.58 2.36
CA THR A 512 -16.98 -5.43 3.13
C THR A 512 -16.87 -5.74 4.61
N VAL A 513 -17.89 -6.36 5.21
CA VAL A 513 -17.86 -6.75 6.62
C VAL A 513 -16.75 -7.77 6.87
N SER A 514 -16.62 -8.77 5.99
CA SER A 514 -15.56 -9.78 6.12
C SER A 514 -14.17 -9.14 6.01
N LEU A 515 -13.98 -8.18 5.09
CA LEU A 515 -12.74 -7.40 4.98
C LEU A 515 -12.47 -6.57 6.24
N CYS A 516 -13.49 -5.93 6.83
CA CYS A 516 -13.31 -5.17 8.08
C CYS A 516 -12.81 -6.05 9.22
N LEU A 517 -13.34 -7.27 9.34
CA LEU A 517 -12.91 -8.25 10.35
C LEU A 517 -11.48 -8.76 10.09
N CYS A 518 -11.16 -9.13 8.85
CA CYS A 518 -9.86 -9.68 8.50
C CYS A 518 -8.73 -8.62 8.50
N MET A 519 -9.07 -7.40 8.08
CA MET A 519 -8.10 -6.30 7.97
C MET A 519 -8.06 -5.42 9.20
N ASN A 520 -8.88 -5.65 10.23
CA ASN A 520 -8.95 -4.78 11.42
C ASN A 520 -9.13 -3.29 11.06
N ARG A 521 -10.11 -2.99 10.20
CA ARG A 521 -10.43 -1.61 9.79
C ARG A 521 -11.90 -1.30 10.08
N PRO A 522 -12.24 -0.06 10.47
CA PRO A 522 -13.61 0.32 10.73
C PRO A 522 -14.44 0.26 9.45
N TYR A 523 -15.73 -0.11 9.57
CA TYR A 523 -16.65 -0.25 8.44
C TYR A 523 -16.76 1.01 7.55
N GLN A 524 -16.60 2.19 8.15
CA GLN A 524 -16.62 3.47 7.44
C GLN A 524 -15.43 3.67 6.49
N PHE A 525 -14.33 2.93 6.67
CA PHE A 525 -13.18 2.97 5.75
C PHE A 525 -13.62 2.65 4.31
N TYR A 526 -14.51 1.66 4.15
CA TYR A 526 -15.11 1.27 2.88
C TYR A 526 -16.38 2.06 2.55
N HIS A 527 -16.37 3.38 2.79
CA HIS A 527 -17.50 4.32 2.77
C HIS A 527 -18.55 4.14 1.66
N PHE A 528 -18.16 3.66 0.47
CA PHE A 528 -19.09 3.45 -0.65
C PHE A 528 -20.18 2.40 -0.35
N VAL A 529 -19.83 1.27 0.26
CA VAL A 529 -20.79 0.19 0.56
C VAL A 529 -21.80 0.56 1.67
N PRO A 530 -21.37 1.17 2.80
CA PRO A 530 -22.28 1.79 3.77
C PRO A 530 -23.24 2.77 3.11
N LEU A 531 -22.75 3.59 2.16
CA LEU A 531 -23.55 4.60 1.47
C LEU A 531 -24.62 3.97 0.56
N VAL A 532 -24.27 2.97 -0.24
CA VAL A 532 -25.24 2.22 -1.06
C VAL A 532 -26.29 1.54 -0.17
N SER A 533 -25.86 0.92 0.93
CA SER A 533 -26.76 0.24 1.87
C SER A 533 -27.72 1.22 2.54
N PHE A 534 -27.24 2.41 2.91
CA PHE A 534 -28.06 3.49 3.45
C PHE A 534 -29.11 3.97 2.45
N TRP A 535 -28.74 4.23 1.21
CA TRP A 535 -29.70 4.66 0.19
C TRP A 535 -30.70 3.56 -0.19
N PHE A 536 -30.27 2.30 -0.19
CA PHE A 536 -31.19 1.18 -0.34
C PHE A 536 -32.21 1.12 0.80
N LEU A 537 -31.79 1.34 2.05
CA LEU A 537 -32.70 1.45 3.20
C LEU A 537 -33.74 2.55 2.98
N VAL A 538 -33.31 3.75 2.58
CA VAL A 538 -34.20 4.88 2.31
C VAL A 538 -35.25 4.52 1.25
N ILE A 539 -34.83 3.89 0.14
CA ILE A 539 -35.75 3.47 -0.94
C ILE A 539 -36.69 2.36 -0.47
N TYR A 540 -36.18 1.40 0.29
CA TYR A 540 -36.99 0.33 0.87
C TYR A 540 -38.08 0.90 1.79
N PHE A 541 -37.73 1.81 2.69
CA PHE A 541 -38.69 2.48 3.56
C PHE A 541 -39.72 3.30 2.77
N LEU A 542 -39.31 4.02 1.73
CA LEU A 542 -40.22 4.78 0.86
C LEU A 542 -41.28 3.89 0.18
N ALA A 543 -40.84 2.71 -0.29
CA ALA A 543 -41.70 1.71 -0.92
C ALA A 543 -42.59 0.97 0.11
N TRP A 544 -42.07 0.74 1.32
CA TRP A 544 -42.78 0.06 2.40
C TRP A 544 -43.89 0.90 3.02
N LEU A 545 -43.68 2.22 3.17
CA LEU A 545 -44.66 3.13 3.75
C LEU A 545 -46.00 3.09 2.98
N PRO A 546 -47.16 3.06 3.66
CA PRO A 546 -48.45 3.16 2.99
C PRO A 546 -48.69 4.60 2.44
N PRO A 547 -49.41 4.79 1.32
CA PRO A 547 -49.95 3.77 0.41
C PRO A 547 -48.83 3.10 -0.42
N ARG A 548 -48.93 1.79 -0.65
CA ARG A 548 -47.95 1.05 -1.47
C ARG A 548 -48.19 1.33 -2.95
N ILE A 549 -47.15 1.76 -3.65
CA ILE A 549 -47.26 2.22 -5.04
C ILE A 549 -46.41 1.31 -5.91
N TYR A 550 -47.08 0.65 -6.85
CA TYR A 550 -46.47 -0.23 -7.85
C TYR A 550 -47.30 -0.15 -9.15
N SER A 551 -46.82 -0.77 -10.23
CA SER A 551 -47.42 -0.73 -11.57
C SER A 551 -48.90 -1.17 -11.55
N GLY A 552 -49.24 -2.20 -10.77
CA GLY A 552 -50.63 -2.63 -10.57
C GLY A 552 -51.51 -1.62 -9.84
N SER A 553 -50.94 -0.76 -8.98
CA SER A 553 -51.69 0.31 -8.32
C SER A 553 -52.18 1.40 -9.27
N LEU A 554 -51.56 1.55 -10.46
CA LEU A 554 -52.12 2.43 -11.50
C LEU A 554 -53.43 1.90 -12.06
N ALA A 555 -53.59 0.58 -12.14
CA ALA A 555 -54.84 -0.02 -12.59
C ALA A 555 -55.95 0.17 -11.56
N GLU A 556 -55.63 0.15 -10.26
CA GLU A 556 -56.61 0.28 -9.16
C GLU A 556 -56.96 1.74 -8.81
N TYR A 557 -55.97 2.64 -8.73
CA TYR A 557 -56.14 4.01 -8.23
C TYR A 557 -55.99 5.10 -9.32
N GLY A 558 -55.68 4.71 -10.55
CA GLY A 558 -55.50 5.63 -11.68
C GLY A 558 -54.40 6.68 -11.43
N PRO A 559 -54.55 7.93 -11.89
CA PRO A 559 -53.53 8.98 -11.76
C PRO A 559 -53.27 9.41 -10.31
N ARG A 560 -54.14 9.07 -9.36
CA ARG A 560 -53.95 9.39 -7.93
C ARG A 560 -52.76 8.66 -7.33
N ALA A 561 -52.42 7.47 -7.84
CA ALA A 561 -51.22 6.72 -7.45
C ALA A 561 -49.93 7.53 -7.71
N LEU A 562 -49.86 8.26 -8.83
CA LEU A 562 -48.73 9.12 -9.16
C LEU A 562 -48.66 10.34 -8.24
N LEU A 563 -49.80 10.89 -7.82
CA LEU A 563 -49.85 12.00 -6.87
C LEU A 563 -49.35 11.57 -5.48
N TYR A 564 -49.76 10.39 -4.99
CA TYR A 564 -49.20 9.84 -3.74
C TYR A 564 -47.69 9.58 -3.84
N PHE A 565 -47.21 9.16 -5.00
CA PHE A 565 -45.77 8.98 -5.23
C PHE A 565 -45.02 10.32 -5.20
N ALA A 566 -45.56 11.34 -5.86
CA ALA A 566 -44.99 12.69 -5.85
C ALA A 566 -44.95 13.26 -4.42
N LEU A 567 -46.00 13.09 -3.63
CA LEU A 567 -46.04 13.52 -2.23
C LEU A 567 -44.97 12.83 -1.38
N LYS A 568 -44.78 11.52 -1.55
CA LYS A 568 -43.72 10.77 -0.88
C LYS A 568 -42.33 11.28 -1.24
N LEU A 569 -42.08 11.58 -2.52
CA LEU A 569 -40.80 12.15 -2.97
C LEU A 569 -40.58 13.55 -2.42
N ILE A 570 -41.60 14.42 -2.40
CA ILE A 570 -41.51 15.76 -1.81
C ILE A 570 -41.19 15.64 -0.32
N GLY A 571 -41.88 14.76 0.42
CA GLY A 571 -41.59 14.50 1.82
C GLY A 571 -40.15 14.03 2.06
N LEU A 572 -39.65 13.11 1.23
CA LEU A 572 -38.26 12.66 1.29
C LEU A 572 -37.28 13.81 1.03
N VAL A 573 -37.51 14.63 0.00
CA VAL A 573 -36.68 15.79 -0.33
C VAL A 573 -36.70 16.82 0.80
N SER A 574 -37.85 17.07 1.43
CA SER A 574 -37.97 17.95 2.58
C SER A 574 -37.15 17.43 3.77
N ILE A 575 -37.23 16.14 4.10
CA ILE A 575 -36.44 15.52 5.17
C ILE A 575 -34.93 15.66 4.88
N ILE A 576 -34.50 15.33 3.65
CA ILE A 576 -33.10 15.45 3.23
C ILE A 576 -32.64 16.91 3.36
N THR A 577 -33.45 17.87 2.92
CA THR A 577 -33.14 19.31 3.00
C THR A 577 -33.02 19.78 4.45
N ILE A 578 -33.92 19.34 5.34
CA ILE A 578 -33.86 19.66 6.77
C ILE A 578 -32.57 19.12 7.40
N LEU A 579 -32.23 17.85 7.12
CA LEU A 579 -30.99 17.24 7.62
C LEU A 579 -29.76 17.98 7.12
N TYR A 580 -29.70 18.31 5.83
CA TYR A 580 -28.61 19.08 5.24
C TYR A 580 -28.45 20.47 5.87
N MET A 581 -29.56 21.18 6.09
CA MET A 581 -29.55 22.51 6.72
C MET A 581 -29.16 22.44 8.20
N SER A 582 -29.48 21.34 8.90
CA SER A 582 -29.11 21.12 10.30
C SER A 582 -27.58 20.96 10.48
N GLU A 583 -26.91 20.29 9.53
CA GLU A 583 -25.47 20.10 9.56
C GLU A 583 -24.71 21.43 9.43
N ARG A 584 -25.14 22.30 8.49
CA ARG A 584 -24.58 23.64 8.36
C ARG A 584 -24.71 24.44 9.65
N ARG A 585 -25.83 24.31 10.35
CA ARG A 585 -26.08 25.01 11.63
C ARG A 585 -25.22 24.47 12.78
N CYS A 586 -24.98 23.15 12.84
CA CYS A 586 -24.06 22.53 13.80
C CYS A 586 -22.58 22.85 13.52
N SER A 587 -22.18 22.86 12.25
CA SER A 587 -20.81 23.19 11.84
C SER A 587 -20.49 24.67 12.06
N LEU A 588 -21.44 25.57 11.78
CA LEU A 588 -21.34 26.99 12.11
C LEU A 588 -21.20 27.22 13.63
N LYS A 589 -21.91 26.43 14.45
CA LYS A 589 -21.78 26.46 15.91
C LYS A 589 -20.40 25.98 16.38
N LYS A 590 -19.83 24.94 15.74
CA LYS A 590 -18.44 24.48 15.98
C LYS A 590 -17.40 25.53 15.59
N TYR A 591 -17.59 26.22 14.47
CA TYR A 591 -16.72 27.34 14.06
C TYR A 591 -16.83 28.54 15.01
N LEU A 592 -18.05 28.94 15.39
CA LEU A 592 -18.29 30.04 16.34
C LEU A 592 -17.81 29.75 17.77
N LEU A 593 -17.80 28.47 18.20
CA LEU A 593 -17.21 28.05 19.47
C LEU A 593 -15.68 28.01 19.40
N ARG A 594 -15.10 27.61 18.26
CA ARG A 594 -13.64 27.64 18.04
C ARG A 594 -13.08 29.06 17.99
N ASP A 595 -13.86 30.02 17.51
CA ASP A 595 -13.45 31.43 17.43
C ASP A 595 -13.61 32.18 18.78
N ARG A 596 -14.53 31.71 19.64
CA ARG A 596 -14.59 32.18 21.05
C ARG A 596 -13.49 31.60 21.92
N GLY A 597 -12.97 30.41 21.61
CA GLY A 597 -11.83 29.80 22.30
C GLY A 597 -10.46 30.42 21.99
N LYS A 598 -10.34 31.22 20.93
CA LYS A 598 -9.09 31.94 20.58
C LYS A 598 -8.95 33.32 21.23
N ARG A 599 -9.91 33.74 22.06
CA ARG A 599 -9.83 35.00 22.82
C ARG A 599 -9.38 34.83 24.28
N TYR A 600 -9.10 33.59 24.69
CA TYR A 600 -8.48 33.26 25.98
C TYR A 600 -7.57 32.04 25.80
N LEU A 601 -6.36 32.26 25.30
CA LEU A 601 -5.14 31.45 25.51
C LEU A 601 -3.97 32.06 24.74
#